data_AF-A0A7C7NSC4-F1
#
_entry.id   AF-A0A7C7NSC4-F1
#
_cell.length_a   1.000
_cell.length_b   1.000
_cell.length_c   1.000
_cell.angle_alpha   90.00
_cell.angle_beta   90.00
_cell.angle_gamma   90.00
#
_symmetry.space_group_name_H-M   'P 1'
#
loop_
_entity.id
_entity.type
_entity.pdbx_description
1 polymer ?
#
loop_
_entity_poly.entity_id
_entity_poly.type
_entity_poly.pdbx_seq_one_letter_code
_entity_poly.pdbx_strand_id
1 'polypeptide(L)' 'PSKGVININSTKEISELRLYDLSGKLVNSYKNESKLDLKYLNEGLYFLEFKYLDGNKTIDKLIINTY' A
#
# COMPACT_ATOMS: atom_id res chain seq x y z
N PRO A 1 -11.74 2.70 -8.64
CA PRO A 1 -10.26 2.81 -8.52
C PRO A 1 -9.72 3.91 -9.43
N SER A 2 -9.17 4.98 -8.85
CA SER A 2 -8.64 6.14 -9.56
C SER A 2 -7.30 5.84 -10.20
N LYS A 3 -7.23 5.58 -11.51
CA LYS A 3 -6.03 5.74 -12.39
C LYS A 3 -4.65 5.44 -11.75
N GLY A 4 -4.52 4.36 -10.98
CA GLY A 4 -3.27 3.97 -10.30
C GLY A 4 -2.83 4.85 -9.12
N VAL A 5 -3.68 5.70 -8.54
CA VAL A 5 -3.37 6.46 -7.32
C VAL A 5 -4.34 6.06 -6.21
N ILE A 6 -3.81 5.68 -5.05
CA ILE A 6 -4.59 5.37 -3.84
C ILE A 6 -4.40 6.49 -2.83
N ASN A 7 -5.49 7.02 -2.30
CA ASN A 7 -5.46 7.94 -1.17
C ASN A 7 -5.53 7.14 0.13
N ILE A 8 -4.65 7.45 1.06
CA ILE A 8 -4.60 6.83 2.37
C ILE A 8 -5.26 7.77 3.36
N ASN A 9 -6.47 7.41 3.76
CA ASN A 9 -7.21 8.09 4.81
C ASN A 9 -7.23 7.18 6.03
N SER A 10 -6.35 7.45 7.00
CA SER A 10 -6.34 6.73 8.28
C SER A 10 -6.65 7.69 9.43
N THR A 11 -7.42 7.20 10.39
CA THR A 11 -7.68 7.92 11.66
C THR A 11 -6.53 7.76 12.66
N LYS A 12 -5.57 6.87 12.37
CA LYS A 12 -4.38 6.61 13.19
C LYS A 12 -3.12 7.07 12.45
N GLU A 13 -2.13 7.54 13.19
CA GLU A 13 -0.84 7.91 12.62
C GLU A 13 -0.08 6.67 12.11
N ILE A 14 0.22 6.69 10.82
CA ILE A 14 0.94 5.62 10.12
C ILE A 14 2.44 5.93 10.20
N SER A 15 3.20 4.99 10.74
CA SER A 15 4.66 5.07 10.82
C SER A 15 5.32 4.61 9.52
N GLU A 16 4.78 3.57 8.90
CA GLU A 16 5.35 2.94 7.72
C GLU A 16 4.25 2.24 6.92
N LEU A 17 4.36 2.34 5.59
CA LEU A 17 3.57 1.56 4.64
C LEU A 17 4.52 0.64 3.90
N ARG A 18 4.13 -0.62 3.70
CA ARG A 18 4.91 -1.60 2.95
C ARG A 18 4.04 -2.30 1.94
N LEU A 19 4.51 -2.34 0.71
CA LEU A 19 3.84 -3.01 -0.39
C LEU A 19 4.57 -4.30 -0.73
N TYR A 20 3.85 -5.41 -0.75
CA TYR A 20 4.36 -6.73 -1.07
C TYR A 20 3.66 -7.29 -2.29
N ASP A 21 4.40 -8.04 -3.12
CA ASP A 21 3.79 -8.83 -4.19
C ASP A 21 3.22 -10.16 -3.65
N LEU A 22 2.60 -10.95 -4.53
CA LEU A 22 1.99 -12.24 -4.18
C LEU A 22 3.00 -13.27 -3.63
N SER A 23 4.29 -13.13 -3.94
CA SER A 23 5.35 -14.01 -3.40
C SER A 23 5.79 -13.61 -1.99
N GLY A 24 5.28 -12.48 -1.47
CA GLY A 24 5.70 -11.89 -0.20
C GLY A 24 6.96 -11.04 -0.31
N LYS A 25 7.45 -10.77 -1.52
CA LYS A 25 8.61 -9.88 -1.73
C LYS A 25 8.19 -8.43 -1.49
N LEU A 26 8.99 -7.70 -0.72
CA LEU A 26 8.81 -6.26 -0.53
C LEU A 26 9.12 -5.54 -1.84
N VAL A 27 8.10 -4.87 -2.39
CA VAL A 27 8.18 -4.12 -3.65
C VAL A 27 8.51 -2.66 -3.39
N ASN A 28 7.90 -2.07 -2.36
CA ASN A 28 8.19 -0.70 -1.97
C ASN A 28 7.84 -0.43 -0.49
N SER A 29 8.41 0.62 0.08
CA SER A 29 8.01 1.15 1.39
C SER A 29 7.95 2.67 1.40
N TYR A 30 7.03 3.20 2.19
CA TYR A 30 6.76 4.62 2.28
C TYR A 30 6.64 5.04 3.73
N LYS A 31 7.06 6.27 4.03
CA LYS A 31 6.95 6.86 5.36
C LYS A 31 6.03 8.06 5.28
N ASN A 32 4.97 8.06 6.08
CA ASN A 32 4.06 9.19 6.23
C ASN A 32 3.47 9.74 4.90
N GLU A 33 3.20 8.85 3.94
CA GLU A 33 2.60 9.23 2.66
C GLU A 33 1.07 9.14 2.72
N SER A 34 0.40 10.23 2.33
CA SER A 34 -1.08 10.27 2.23
C SER A 34 -1.59 9.77 0.88
N LYS A 35 -0.68 9.56 -0.09
CA LYS A 35 -1.01 9.09 -1.44
C LYS A 35 0.05 8.12 -1.92
N LEU A 36 -0.39 7.04 -2.55
CA LEU A 36 0.49 6.09 -3.24
C LEU A 36 0.19 6.15 -4.72
N ASP A 37 1.20 6.50 -5.53
CA ASP A 37 1.17 6.26 -6.97
C ASP A 37 1.61 4.81 -7.21
N LEU A 38 0.83 4.07 -7.97
CA LEU A 38 0.97 2.65 -8.27
C LEU A 38 1.04 2.39 -9.76
N LYS A 39 1.07 3.43 -10.60
CA LYS A 39 1.09 3.29 -12.07
C LYS A 39 2.32 2.57 -12.59
N TYR A 40 3.40 2.55 -11.82
CA TYR A 40 4.65 1.87 -12.16
C TYR A 40 4.60 0.36 -11.85
N LEU A 41 3.56 -0.11 -11.17
CA LEU A 41 3.41 -1.52 -10.81
C LEU A 41 2.73 -2.27 -11.95
N ASN A 42 3.16 -3.52 -12.14
CA ASN A 42 2.48 -4.44 -13.02
C ASN A 42 1.10 -4.79 -12.47
N GLU A 43 0.22 -5.23 -13.35
CA GLU A 43 -1.06 -5.80 -12.96
C GLU A 43 -0.88 -7.03 -12.07
N GLY A 44 -1.77 -7.20 -11.11
CA GLY A 44 -1.74 -8.35 -10.23
C GLY A 44 -2.24 -8.06 -8.81
N LEU A 45 -1.94 -9.01 -7.93
CA LEU A 45 -2.30 -8.96 -6.52
C LEU A 45 -1.12 -8.49 -5.67
N TYR A 46 -1.38 -7.51 -4.82
CA TYR A 46 -0.44 -6.96 -3.86
C TYR A 46 -1.05 -6.93 -2.46
N PHE A 47 -0.18 -6.86 -1.45
CA PHE A 47 -0.55 -6.65 -0.07
C PHE A 47 0.04 -5.35 0.43
N LEU A 48 -0.79 -4.48 1.00
CA LEU A 48 -0.38 -3.22 1.60
C LEU A 48 -0.46 -3.36 3.12
N GLU A 49 0.71 -3.44 3.76
CA GLU A 49 0.85 -3.42 5.21
C GLU A 49 0.94 -1.97 5.70
N PHE A 50 0.06 -1.61 6.64
CA PHE A 50 0.13 -0.38 7.40
C PHE A 50 0.70 -0.70 8.77
N LYS A 51 1.78 -0.03 9.15
CA LYS A 51 2.25 0.01 10.53
C LYS A 51 1.90 1.34 11.14
N TYR A 52 1.30 1.28 12.32
CA TYR A 52 0.93 2.45 13.09
C TYR A 52 2.01 2.77 14.12
N LEU A 53 2.06 4.01 14.61
CA LEU A 53 3.00 4.40 15.67
C LEU A 53 2.71 3.70 17.01
N ASP A 54 1.47 3.25 17.22
CA ASP A 54 1.07 2.47 18.40
C ASP A 54 1.57 1.01 18.37
N GLY A 55 2.32 0.62 17.33
CA GLY A 55 2.87 -0.72 17.14
C GLY A 55 1.91 -1.72 16.50
N ASN A 56 0.64 -1.35 16.28
CA ASN A 56 -0.30 -2.19 15.55
C ASN A 56 0.04 -2.24 14.06
N LYS A 57 -0.43 -3.31 13.42
CA LYS A 57 -0.36 -3.47 11.96
C LYS A 57 -1.67 -3.96 11.37
N THR A 58 -2.00 -3.48 10.18
CA THR A 58 -3.09 -3.99 9.34
C THR A 58 -2.54 -4.32 7.96
N ILE A 59 -3.14 -5.30 7.30
CA ILE A 59 -2.75 -5.72 5.96
C ILE A 59 -4.00 -5.73 5.09
N ASP A 60 -3.98 -4.94 4.04
CA ASP A 60 -5.05 -4.88 3.04
C ASP A 60 -4.61 -5.51 1.73
N LYS A 61 -5.57 -6.19 1.09
CA LYS A 61 -5.37 -6.78 -0.22
C LYS A 61 -5.67 -5.75 -1.30
N LEU A 62 -4.76 -5.61 -2.26
CA LEU A 62 -4.87 -4.67 -3.36
C LEU A 62 -4.79 -5.41 -4.71
N ILE A 63 -5.78 -5.18 -5.57
CA ILE A 63 -5.82 -5.71 -6.93
C ILE A 63 -5.58 -4.54 -7.90
N ILE A 64 -4.53 -4.63 -8.71
CA ILE A 64 -4.19 -3.66 -9.75
C ILE A 64 -4.52 -4.27 -11.11
N ASN A 65 -5.45 -3.64 -11.84
CA ASN A 65 -5.81 -3.98 -13.21
C ASN A 65 -5.69 -2.71 -14.06
N THR A 66 -5.04 -2.79 -15.22
CA THR A 66 -5.06 -1.70 -16.22
C THR A 66 -6.17 -2.06 -17.23
N TYR A 67 -7.06 -1.10 -17.48
CA TYR A 67 -8.08 -1.18 -18.53
C TYR A 67 -7.78 -0.13 -19.60
#